data_AF-A0A2E6UVL3-F1
#
_entry.id   AF-A0A2E6UVL3-F1
#
_cell.length_a   1.000
_cell.length_b   1.000
_cell.length_c   1.000
_cell.angle_alpha   90.00
_cell.angle_beta   90.00
_cell.angle_gamma   90.00
#
_symmetry.space_group_name_H-M   'P 1'
#
loop_
_entity.id
_entity.type
_entity.pdbx_description
1 polymer ?
#
loop_
_entity_poly.entity_id
_entity_poly.type
_entity_poly.pdbx_seq_one_letter_code
_entity_poly.pdbx_strand_id
1 'polypeptide(L)'
;MLLDALFRGRLVELRERAEEAGLSKSGSVEVLRARLIQNQVLGDVDLSWDSIQSMSHKDIGGVLKLFGVKSSGSHKERRQRLWLHLNFDSRRLTVERLAEMEREELHELCQRLELPLTGNRTVLMGHVAGVL
;
A
#
# COMPACT_ATOMS: atom_id res chain seq x y z
N MET A 1 16.62 -6.39 -16.06
CA MET A 1 15.75 -7.26 -15.23
C MET A 1 14.33 -6.70 -15.25
N LEU A 2 13.30 -7.56 -15.17
CA LEU A 2 11.88 -7.16 -15.21
C LEU A 2 11.55 -6.00 -14.25
N LEU A 3 12.06 -6.08 -13.03
CA LEU A 3 11.83 -5.08 -11.99
C LEU A 3 12.40 -3.70 -12.35
N ASP A 4 13.61 -3.63 -12.91
CA ASP A 4 14.24 -2.37 -13.35
C ASP A 4 13.45 -1.73 -14.51
N ALA A 5 12.88 -2.53 -15.41
CA ALA A 5 12.00 -2.03 -16.48
C ALA A 5 10.72 -1.40 -15.91
N LEU A 6 10.12 -2.00 -14.87
CA LEU A 6 8.95 -1.43 -14.19
C LEU A 6 9.28 -0.11 -13.49
N PHE A 7 10.45 0.00 -12.84
CA PHE A 7 10.88 1.23 -12.17
C PHE A 7 11.25 2.36 -13.13
N ARG A 8 11.76 2.05 -14.33
CA ARG A 8 12.11 3.07 -15.35
C ARG A 8 10.96 3.42 -16.28
N GLY A 9 9.94 2.56 -16.35
CA GLY A 9 8.80 2.71 -17.22
C GLY A 9 8.06 4.03 -16.99
N ARG A 10 7.69 4.69 -18.09
CA ARG A 10 6.84 5.89 -18.09
C ARG A 10 5.37 5.51 -17.94
N LEU A 11 4.52 6.47 -17.60
CA LEU A 11 3.09 6.23 -17.35
C LEU A 11 2.39 5.51 -18.51
N VAL A 12 2.68 5.90 -19.76
CA VAL A 12 2.07 5.29 -20.96
C VAL A 12 2.47 3.82 -21.08
N GLU A 13 3.78 3.53 -20.99
CA GLU A 13 4.33 2.17 -21.07
C GLU A 13 3.78 1.26 -19.95
N LEU A 14 3.66 1.78 -18.73
CA LEU A 14 3.09 1.03 -17.61
C LEU A 14 1.58 0.75 -17.80
N ARG A 15 0.85 1.65 -18.46
CA ARG A 15 -0.57 1.43 -18.78
C ARG A 15 -0.74 0.36 -19.84
N GLU A 16 0.02 0.43 -20.93
CA GLU A 16 0.01 -0.58 -21.99
C GLU A 16 0.30 -1.95 -21.39
N ARG A 17 1.34 -2.04 -20.56
CA ARG A 17 1.73 -3.29 -19.91
C ARG A 17 0.71 -3.81 -18.91
N ALA A 18 0.00 -2.92 -18.20
CA ALA A 18 -1.10 -3.31 -17.33
C ALA A 18 -2.26 -3.88 -18.16
N GLU A 19 -2.61 -3.26 -19.27
CA GLU A 19 -3.65 -3.76 -20.18
C GLU A 19 -3.30 -5.11 -20.81
N GLU A 20 -2.06 -5.30 -21.27
CA GLU A 20 -1.57 -6.59 -21.78
C GLU A 20 -1.65 -7.70 -20.72
N ALA A 21 -1.48 -7.36 -19.45
CA ALA A 21 -1.62 -8.27 -18.32
C ALA A 21 -3.07 -8.43 -17.82
N GLY A 22 -4.05 -7.79 -18.45
CA GLY A 22 -5.46 -7.83 -18.03
C GLY A 22 -5.77 -7.02 -16.76
N LEU A 23 -4.90 -6.07 -16.40
CA LEU A 23 -4.98 -5.24 -15.20
C LEU A 23 -5.54 -3.85 -15.52
N SER A 24 -6.10 -3.18 -14.51
CA SER A 24 -6.56 -1.79 -14.66
C SER A 24 -5.40 -0.84 -15.04
N LYS A 25 -5.67 0.05 -16.00
CA LYS A 25 -4.78 1.14 -16.43
C LYS A 25 -4.87 2.40 -15.58
N SER A 26 -5.76 2.43 -14.58
CA SER A 26 -6.01 3.62 -13.78
C SER A 26 -4.96 3.81 -12.67
N GLY A 27 -4.79 5.07 -12.28
CA GLY A 27 -3.92 5.48 -11.18
C GLY A 27 -2.65 6.21 -11.62
N SER A 28 -1.84 6.53 -10.62
CA SER A 28 -0.51 7.10 -10.76
C SER A 28 0.51 6.09 -11.33
N VAL A 29 1.70 6.57 -11.68
CA VAL A 29 2.84 5.73 -12.03
C VAL A 29 3.12 4.70 -10.92
N GLU A 30 3.14 5.14 -9.66
CA GLU A 30 3.41 4.26 -8.51
C GLU A 30 2.32 3.21 -8.31
N VAL A 31 1.04 3.57 -8.50
CA VAL A 31 -0.06 2.60 -8.44
C VAL A 31 0.07 1.54 -9.53
N LEU A 32 0.42 1.94 -10.75
CA LEU A 32 0.63 0.99 -11.85
C LEU A 32 1.86 0.11 -11.61
N ARG A 33 2.96 0.69 -11.10
CA ARG A 33 4.15 -0.07 -10.71
C ARG A 33 3.83 -1.10 -9.64
N ALA A 34 3.17 -0.70 -8.56
CA ALA A 34 2.75 -1.60 -7.49
C ALA A 34 1.91 -2.76 -8.04
N ARG A 35 0.91 -2.45 -8.87
CA ARG A 35 0.03 -3.46 -9.48
C ARG A 35 0.80 -4.44 -10.38
N LEU A 36 1.70 -3.93 -11.21
CA LEU A 36 2.52 -4.75 -12.11
C LEU A 36 3.54 -5.59 -11.34
N ILE A 37 4.18 -5.04 -10.30
CA ILE A 37 5.10 -5.78 -9.44
C ILE A 37 4.35 -6.89 -8.71
N GLN A 38 3.17 -6.59 -8.15
CA GLN A 38 2.33 -7.57 -7.49
C GLN A 38 1.99 -8.73 -8.43
N ASN A 39 1.56 -8.44 -9.65
CA ASN A 39 1.15 -9.46 -10.60
C ASN A 39 2.32 -10.25 -11.22
N GLN A 40 3.41 -9.58 -11.61
CA GLN A 40 4.45 -10.17 -12.45
C GLN A 40 5.72 -10.60 -11.70
N VAL A 41 5.94 -10.06 -10.51
CA VAL A 41 7.12 -10.36 -9.67
C VAL A 41 6.72 -11.09 -8.40
N LEU A 42 5.56 -10.76 -7.84
CA LEU A 42 5.03 -11.32 -6.61
C LEU A 42 3.76 -12.18 -6.85
N GLY A 43 3.60 -12.74 -8.05
CA GLY A 43 2.37 -13.45 -8.44
C GLY A 43 2.01 -14.63 -7.52
N ASP A 44 3.01 -15.24 -6.87
CA ASP A 44 2.83 -16.35 -5.93
C ASP A 44 2.77 -15.92 -4.45
N VAL A 45 2.94 -14.62 -4.17
CA VAL A 45 2.93 -14.09 -2.80
C VAL A 45 1.53 -13.60 -2.47
N ASP A 46 0.89 -14.25 -1.50
CA ASP A 46 -0.37 -13.75 -0.95
C ASP A 46 -0.12 -12.45 -0.18
N LEU A 47 -0.72 -11.36 -0.67
CA LEU A 47 -0.68 -10.03 -0.06
C LEU A 47 -2.04 -9.62 0.51
N SER A 48 -2.90 -10.60 0.80
CA SER A 48 -4.11 -10.42 1.59
C SER A 48 -3.79 -9.87 2.99
N TRP A 49 -4.80 -9.29 3.64
CA TRP A 49 -4.65 -8.77 4.99
C TRP A 49 -4.13 -9.81 5.99
N ASP A 50 -4.71 -11.02 5.98
CA ASP A 50 -4.36 -12.07 6.93
C ASP A 50 -2.93 -12.59 6.67
N SER A 51 -2.53 -12.67 5.40
CA SER A 51 -1.15 -13.00 5.02
C SER A 51 -0.17 -11.91 5.48
N ILE A 52 -0.47 -10.62 5.26
CA ILE A 52 0.38 -9.51 5.73
C ILE A 52 0.55 -9.54 7.26
N GLN A 53 -0.53 -9.85 8.00
CA GLN A 53 -0.49 -9.92 9.47
C GLN A 53 0.37 -11.09 9.99
N SER A 54 0.39 -12.22 9.27
CA SER A 54 1.17 -13.42 9.62
C SER A 54 2.57 -13.45 9.01
N MET A 55 2.88 -12.54 8.08
CA MET A 55 4.16 -12.46 7.38
C MET A 55 5.33 -12.24 8.35
N SER A 56 6.47 -12.88 8.06
CA SER A 56 7.67 -12.69 8.89
C SER A 56 8.29 -11.30 8.68
N HIS A 57 9.03 -10.81 9.68
CA HIS A 57 9.71 -9.52 9.60
C HIS A 57 10.73 -9.45 8.46
N LYS A 58 11.30 -10.60 8.08
CA LYS A 58 12.24 -10.74 6.96
C LYS A 58 11.49 -10.65 5.62
N ASP A 59 10.39 -11.38 5.47
CA ASP A 59 9.66 -11.48 4.22
C ASP A 59 9.01 -10.15 3.87
N ILE A 60 8.41 -9.47 4.86
CA ILE A 60 7.83 -8.15 4.63
C ILE A 60 8.90 -7.12 4.21
N GLY A 61 10.10 -7.23 4.76
CA GLY A 61 11.24 -6.41 4.36
C GLY A 61 11.66 -6.68 2.91
N GLY A 62 11.59 -7.94 2.47
CA GLY A 62 11.84 -8.34 1.08
C GLY A 62 10.79 -7.77 0.12
N VAL A 63 9.51 -7.93 0.43
CA VAL A 63 8.39 -7.41 -0.36
C VAL A 63 8.47 -5.88 -0.50
N LEU A 64 8.71 -5.16 0.61
CA LEU A 64 8.87 -3.70 0.57
C LEU A 64 10.01 -3.26 -0.35
N LYS A 65 11.15 -3.97 -0.35
CA LYS A 65 12.26 -3.67 -1.25
C LYS A 65 11.90 -3.89 -2.72
N LEU A 66 11.13 -4.92 -3.03
CA LEU A 66 10.66 -5.16 -4.39
C LEU A 66 9.75 -4.03 -4.88
N PHE A 67 8.91 -3.48 -4.00
CA PHE A 67 8.13 -2.27 -4.29
C PHE A 67 8.94 -0.96 -4.32
N GLY A 68 10.24 -1.00 -3.98
CA GLY A 68 11.05 0.23 -3.88
C GLY A 68 10.67 1.10 -2.67
N VAL A 69 9.99 0.49 -1.68
CA VAL A 69 9.49 1.14 -0.48
C VAL A 69 10.47 0.91 0.68
N LYS A 70 10.59 1.89 1.57
CA LYS A 70 11.45 1.81 2.75
C LYS A 70 11.13 0.56 3.58
N SER A 71 12.11 -0.32 3.71
CA SER A 71 12.00 -1.62 4.40
C SER A 71 12.57 -1.61 5.82
N SER A 72 13.01 -0.47 6.36
CA SER A 72 13.46 -0.33 7.74
C SER A 72 12.30 0.04 8.69
N GLY A 73 12.54 -0.10 10.00
CA GLY A 73 11.55 0.13 11.05
C GLY A 73 11.09 -1.16 11.73
N SER A 74 10.23 -0.99 12.74
CA SER A 74 9.55 -2.05 13.48
C SER A 74 8.68 -2.91 12.57
N HIS A 75 8.28 -4.08 13.07
CA HIS A 75 7.45 -5.00 12.28
C HIS A 75 6.09 -4.38 11.93
N LYS A 76 5.47 -3.69 12.89
CA LYS A 76 4.20 -2.96 12.71
C LYS A 76 4.32 -1.87 11.64
N GLU A 77 5.34 -1.02 11.69
CA GLU A 77 5.54 0.05 10.69
C GLU A 77 5.72 -0.51 9.27
N ARG A 78 6.36 -1.67 9.13
CA ARG A 78 6.50 -2.34 7.83
C ARG A 78 5.15 -2.87 7.31
N ARG A 79 4.31 -3.45 8.18
CA ARG A 79 2.95 -3.90 7.82
C ARG A 79 2.06 -2.75 7.41
N GLN A 80 2.04 -1.68 8.21
CA GLN A 80 1.32 -0.45 7.87
C GLN A 80 1.74 0.09 6.50
N ARG A 81 3.05 0.21 6.27
CA ARG A 81 3.57 0.75 5.00
C ARG A 81 3.24 -0.14 3.80
N LEU A 82 3.37 -1.47 3.95
CA LEU A 82 2.99 -2.40 2.89
C LEU A 82 1.49 -2.32 2.59
N TRP A 83 0.66 -2.35 3.63
CA TRP A 83 -0.78 -2.29 3.47
C TRP A 83 -1.24 -0.98 2.81
N LEU A 84 -0.69 0.15 3.25
CA LEU A 84 -0.95 1.46 2.63
C LEU A 84 -0.53 1.48 1.16
N HIS A 85 0.66 0.96 0.82
CA HIS A 85 1.14 0.92 -0.56
C HIS A 85 0.24 0.10 -1.49
N LEU A 86 -0.33 -0.99 -0.99
CA LEU A 86 -1.20 -1.87 -1.77
C LEU A 86 -2.62 -1.32 -1.95
N ASN A 87 -3.13 -0.60 -0.95
CA ASN A 87 -4.55 -0.23 -0.88
C ASN A 87 -4.81 1.26 -1.17
N PHE A 88 -3.78 2.12 -1.04
CA PHE A 88 -3.91 3.55 -1.23
C PHE A 88 -2.90 4.09 -2.23
N ASP A 89 -3.38 4.97 -3.10
CA ASP A 89 -2.50 5.84 -3.86
C ASP A 89 -1.90 6.86 -2.88
N SER A 90 -0.58 7.04 -2.90
CA SER A 90 0.13 7.99 -2.05
C SER A 90 -0.36 9.44 -2.21
N ARG A 91 -1.08 9.73 -3.31
CA ARG A 91 -1.71 11.02 -3.56
C ARG A 91 -3.15 11.16 -3.07
N ARG A 92 -3.77 10.08 -2.58
CA ARG A 92 -5.21 10.06 -2.27
C ARG A 92 -5.51 9.97 -0.78
N LEU A 93 -4.65 9.33 0.01
CA LEU A 93 -4.81 9.30 1.46
C LEU A 93 -4.00 10.44 2.08
N THR A 94 -4.59 11.63 2.10
CA THR A 94 -4.02 12.84 2.71
C THR A 94 -4.79 13.24 3.96
N VAL A 95 -4.22 14.12 4.78
CA VAL A 95 -4.88 14.62 6.00
C VAL A 95 -6.23 15.29 5.66
N GLU A 96 -6.30 16.03 4.55
CA GLU A 96 -7.53 16.65 4.07
C GLU A 96 -8.58 15.59 3.73
N ARG A 97 -8.16 14.49 3.09
CA ARG A 97 -9.08 13.38 2.80
C ARG A 97 -9.59 12.72 4.06
N LEU A 98 -8.72 12.50 5.07
CA LEU A 98 -9.14 11.96 6.36
C LEU A 98 -10.18 12.85 7.05
N ALA A 99 -10.10 14.18 6.86
CA ALA A 99 -11.05 15.13 7.39
C ALA A 99 -12.42 15.09 6.70
N GLU A 100 -12.55 14.42 5.57
CA GLU A 100 -13.82 14.14 4.87
C GLU A 100 -14.41 12.77 5.21
N MET A 101 -13.64 11.87 5.83
CA MET A 101 -14.08 10.49 6.08
C MET A 101 -15.03 10.37 7.27
N GLU A 102 -15.99 9.47 7.20
CA GLU A 102 -16.87 9.16 8.31
C GLU A 102 -16.12 8.39 9.41
N ARG A 103 -16.68 8.40 10.62
CA ARG A 103 -16.05 7.75 11.79
C ARG A 103 -15.80 6.26 11.54
N GLU A 104 -16.75 5.58 10.90
CA GLU A 104 -16.69 4.15 10.60
C GLU A 104 -15.55 3.84 9.62
N GLU A 105 -15.35 4.67 8.59
CA GLU A 105 -14.24 4.51 7.65
C GLU A 105 -12.88 4.72 8.35
N LEU A 106 -12.78 5.71 9.24
CA LEU A 106 -11.58 5.94 10.06
C LEU A 106 -11.33 4.78 11.03
N HIS A 107 -12.38 4.16 11.56
CA HIS A 107 -12.27 2.99 12.44
C HIS A 107 -11.72 1.78 11.67
N GLU A 108 -12.22 1.52 10.46
CA GLU A 108 -11.68 0.47 9.57
C GLU A 108 -10.21 0.72 9.23
N LEU A 109 -9.84 1.96 8.91
CA LEU A 109 -8.45 2.33 8.70
C LEU A 109 -7.59 2.07 9.93
N CYS A 110 -8.07 2.45 11.13
CA CYS A 110 -7.35 2.17 12.36
C CYS A 110 -7.13 0.67 12.57
N GLN A 111 -8.14 -0.16 12.27
CA GLN A 111 -8.04 -1.61 12.37
C GLN A 111 -6.97 -2.17 11.43
N ARG A 112 -6.99 -1.74 10.16
CA ARG A 112 -6.02 -2.16 9.14
C ARG A 112 -4.60 -1.62 9.39
N LEU A 113 -4.48 -0.52 10.13
CA LEU A 113 -3.20 0.05 10.50
C LEU A 113 -2.74 -0.36 11.89
N GLU A 114 -3.44 -1.30 12.55
CA GLU A 114 -3.12 -1.77 13.90
C GLU A 114 -3.04 -0.61 14.92
N LEU A 115 -3.89 0.40 14.75
CA LEU A 115 -4.00 1.60 15.58
C LEU A 115 -5.09 1.44 16.65
N PRO A 116 -5.07 2.25 17.72
CA PRO A 116 -6.14 2.24 18.71
C PRO A 116 -7.49 2.58 18.07
N LEU A 117 -8.50 1.76 18.37
CA LEU A 117 -9.87 1.86 17.85
C LEU A 117 -10.80 2.71 18.72
N THR A 118 -10.29 3.22 19.83
CA THR A 118 -11.06 3.98 20.81
C THR A 118 -11.03 5.47 20.50
N GLY A 119 -12.16 6.14 20.70
CA GLY A 119 -12.28 7.59 20.59
C GLY A 119 -13.41 8.04 19.67
N ASN A 120 -13.57 9.35 19.60
CA ASN A 120 -14.45 9.98 18.62
C ASN A 120 -13.75 10.10 17.25
N ARG A 121 -14.49 10.57 16.24
CA ARG A 121 -13.99 10.73 14.87
C ARG A 121 -12.64 11.45 14.78
N THR A 122 -12.50 12.59 15.48
CA THR A 122 -11.27 13.40 15.48
C THR A 122 -10.07 12.66 16.06
N VAL A 123 -10.27 11.85 17.11
CA VAL A 123 -9.21 11.03 17.70
C VAL A 123 -8.75 9.94 16.73
N LEU A 124 -9.68 9.22 16.10
CA LEU A 124 -9.36 8.18 15.11
C LEU A 124 -8.62 8.78 13.90
N MET A 125 -9.06 9.94 13.42
CA MET A 125 -8.39 10.71 12.37
C MET A 125 -6.93 11.02 12.75
N GLY A 126 -6.70 11.47 13.98
CA GLY A 126 -5.35 11.75 14.50
C GLY A 126 -4.45 10.52 14.52
N HIS A 127 -4.98 9.35 14.87
CA HIS A 127 -4.22 8.10 14.82
C HIS A 127 -3.77 7.76 13.40
N VAL A 128 -4.69 7.83 12.42
CA VAL A 128 -4.37 7.52 11.01
C VAL A 128 -3.38 8.53 10.45
N ALA A 129 -3.59 9.83 10.73
CA ALA A 129 -2.70 10.90 10.28
C ALA A 129 -1.26 10.73 10.80
N GLY A 130 -1.05 10.14 11.97
CA GLY A 130 0.28 9.87 12.51
C GLY A 130 1.06 8.76 11.79
N VAL A 131 0.43 8.00 10.89
CA VAL A 131 1.05 6.92 10.11
C VAL A 131 1.37 7.36 8.67
N LEU A 132 0.67 8.37 8.15
CA LEU A 132 0.89 8.94 6.80
C LEU A 132 2.21 9.72 6.74
#